data_AF-A0A081S5F4-F1
#
_entry.id   AF-A0A081S5F4-F1
#
_cell.length_a   1.000
_cell.length_b   1.000
_cell.length_c   1.000
_cell.angle_alpha   90.00
_cell.angle_beta   90.00
_cell.angle_gamma   90.00
#
_symmetry.space_group_name_H-M   'P 1'
#
loop_
_entity.id
_entity.type
_entity.pdbx_description
1 polymer ?
#
loop_
_entity_poly.entity_id
_entity_poly.type
_entity_poly.pdbx_seq_one_letter_code
_entity_poly.pdbx_strand_id
1 'polypeptide(L)'
;DKDFFLDPKDALNGLLETEKGQRRKVISSSTFAIVASRIGFKDQEIVSGKISSLKKRDFGKPPHTVIIPGRLHFTESDALKVLGECIDEPFDNATKTRKISAQMIEKYVPMVREALEEVEPYYKDQKEYQVILENAELYVRDAEKFLEDGQDEVAILSIGYADGLVDALRLAKGLDPKM
;
A
#
# COMPACT_ATOMS: atom_id res chain seq x y z
N ASP A 1 -7.76 33.38 -6.24
CA ASP A 1 -8.35 32.57 -5.15
C ASP A 1 -8.71 31.13 -5.49
N LYS A 2 -8.97 30.74 -6.74
CA LYS A 2 -9.11 29.31 -7.11
C LYS A 2 -7.79 28.54 -7.08
N ASP A 3 -6.65 29.21 -7.24
CA ASP A 3 -5.34 28.55 -7.33
C ASP A 3 -4.72 28.15 -5.97
N PHE A 4 -5.31 28.57 -4.85
CA PHE A 4 -4.78 28.25 -3.51
C PHE A 4 -5.42 27.01 -2.88
N PHE A 5 -6.66 26.69 -3.23
CA PHE A 5 -7.42 25.60 -2.62
C PHE A 5 -7.61 24.45 -3.61
N LEU A 6 -7.44 23.22 -3.11
CA LEU A 6 -7.63 22.01 -3.91
C LEU A 6 -9.11 21.60 -3.90
N ASP A 7 -9.70 21.40 -5.09
CA ASP A 7 -11.05 20.83 -5.21
C ASP A 7 -11.02 19.35 -4.76
N PRO A 8 -12.00 18.87 -3.97
CA PRO A 8 -12.07 17.48 -3.55
C PRO A 8 -12.04 16.48 -4.71
N LYS A 9 -12.60 16.81 -5.87
CA LYS A 9 -12.55 15.96 -7.07
C LYS A 9 -11.12 15.75 -7.55
N ASP A 10 -10.33 16.81 -7.55
CA ASP A 10 -8.93 16.78 -7.98
C ASP A 10 -8.08 16.02 -6.96
N ALA A 11 -8.33 16.21 -5.65
CA ALA A 11 -7.70 15.43 -4.60
C ALA A 11 -7.99 13.92 -4.76
N LEU A 12 -9.26 13.55 -4.95
CA LEU A 12 -9.66 12.16 -5.14
C LEU A 12 -9.09 11.55 -6.44
N ASN A 13 -8.99 12.34 -7.51
CA ASN A 13 -8.31 11.92 -8.74
C ASN A 13 -6.83 11.69 -8.51
N GLY A 14 -6.15 12.61 -7.83
CA GLY A 14 -4.73 12.49 -7.49
C GLY A 14 -4.43 11.23 -6.67
N LEU A 15 -5.31 10.87 -5.71
CA LEU A 15 -5.20 9.61 -4.97
C LEU A 15 -5.33 8.38 -5.87
N LEU A 16 -6.30 8.37 -6.80
CA LEU A 16 -6.48 7.27 -7.76
C LEU A 16 -5.29 7.14 -8.72
N GLU A 17 -4.73 8.24 -9.20
CA GLU A 17 -3.56 8.22 -10.07
C GLU A 17 -2.30 7.76 -9.31
N THR A 18 -2.12 8.21 -8.08
CA THR A 18 -1.00 7.79 -7.22
C THR A 18 -1.04 6.29 -6.96
N GLU A 19 -2.23 5.73 -6.75
CA GLU A 19 -2.41 4.29 -6.58
C GLU A 19 -1.97 3.48 -7.80
N LYS A 20 -2.13 3.99 -9.04
CA LYS A 20 -1.64 3.27 -10.24
C LYS A 20 -0.13 3.08 -10.24
N GLY A 21 0.59 4.06 -9.68
CA GLY A 21 2.05 4.00 -9.51
C GLY A 21 2.45 3.13 -8.32
N GLN A 22 1.80 3.30 -7.18
CA GLN A 22 2.14 2.60 -5.93
C GLN A 22 1.71 1.13 -5.92
N ARG A 23 0.60 0.79 -6.60
CA ARG A 23 0.03 -0.57 -6.72
C ARG A 23 -0.16 -1.31 -5.40
N ARG A 24 -0.46 -0.57 -4.32
CA ARG A 24 -0.65 -1.09 -2.96
C ARG A 24 -2.07 -1.60 -2.70
N LYS A 25 -2.98 -1.36 -3.65
CA LYS A 25 -4.40 -1.73 -3.64
C LYS A 25 -5.15 -1.14 -2.44
N VAL A 26 -4.75 0.04 -1.96
CA VAL A 26 -5.34 0.69 -0.77
C VAL A 26 -6.46 1.66 -1.13
N ILE A 27 -6.36 2.34 -2.28
CA ILE A 27 -7.41 3.23 -2.78
C ILE A 27 -7.99 2.67 -4.10
N SER A 28 -9.27 2.87 -4.34
CA SER A 28 -9.95 2.49 -5.58
C SER A 28 -11.14 3.42 -5.83
N SER A 29 -11.71 3.35 -7.04
CA SER A 29 -12.97 4.07 -7.32
C SER A 29 -14.11 3.67 -6.38
N SER A 30 -14.05 2.44 -5.84
CA SER A 30 -15.01 1.94 -4.87
C SER A 30 -14.77 2.43 -3.45
N THR A 31 -13.60 2.98 -3.11
CA THR A 31 -13.22 3.41 -1.74
C THR A 31 -14.26 4.39 -1.16
N PHE A 32 -14.67 4.18 0.09
CA PHE A 32 -15.57 5.07 0.80
C PHE A 32 -14.80 6.30 1.27
N ALA A 33 -15.35 7.48 1.05
CA ALA A 33 -14.76 8.73 1.48
C ALA A 33 -15.84 9.67 2.01
N ILE A 34 -15.43 10.63 2.81
CA ILE A 34 -16.27 11.70 3.33
C ILE A 34 -15.64 13.02 2.92
N VAL A 35 -16.43 13.93 2.36
CA VAL A 35 -16.04 15.29 2.05
C VAL A 35 -16.81 16.22 2.97
N ALA A 36 -16.06 16.95 3.78
CA ALA A 36 -16.56 17.97 4.68
C ALA A 36 -16.22 19.34 4.11
N SER A 37 -17.23 20.07 3.67
CA SER A 37 -17.12 21.41 3.10
C SER A 37 -17.50 22.46 4.13
N ARG A 38 -16.63 23.45 4.30
CA ARG A 38 -16.89 24.67 5.07
C ARG A 38 -17.46 24.42 6.47
N ILE A 39 -16.90 23.45 7.20
CA ILE A 39 -17.31 23.14 8.57
C ILE A 39 -17.27 24.40 9.44
N GLY A 40 -18.37 24.67 10.15
CA GLY A 40 -18.55 25.87 10.99
C GLY A 40 -19.14 27.08 10.26
N PHE A 41 -19.36 27.02 8.95
CA PHE A 41 -20.08 28.05 8.20
C PHE A 41 -21.58 27.73 8.08
N LYS A 42 -22.38 28.74 7.70
CA LYS A 42 -23.84 28.58 7.53
C LYS A 42 -24.24 27.58 6.43
N ASP A 43 -23.41 27.48 5.40
CA ASP A 43 -23.54 26.57 4.26
C ASP A 43 -22.50 25.45 4.34
N GLN A 44 -22.23 24.95 5.54
CA GLN A 44 -21.47 23.73 5.72
C GLN A 44 -22.19 22.54 5.08
N GLU A 45 -21.43 21.60 4.58
CA GLU A 45 -21.97 20.40 3.95
C GLU A 45 -21.07 19.20 4.26
N ILE A 46 -21.67 18.07 4.63
CA ILE A 46 -20.96 16.80 4.82
C ILE A 46 -21.58 15.80 3.86
N VAL A 47 -20.75 15.27 2.97
CA VAL A 47 -21.17 14.32 1.95
C VAL A 47 -20.31 13.09 2.03
N SER A 48 -20.90 11.91 2.05
CA SER A 48 -20.18 10.64 2.08
C SER A 48 -20.64 9.71 0.96
N GLY A 49 -19.73 8.86 0.50
CA GLY A 49 -20.00 7.92 -0.58
C GLY A 49 -18.74 7.34 -1.18
N LYS A 50 -18.90 6.57 -2.26
CA LYS A 50 -17.76 6.04 -3.01
C LYS A 50 -17.06 7.16 -3.77
N ILE A 51 -15.74 7.04 -3.95
CA ILE A 51 -14.97 7.99 -4.78
C ILE A 51 -15.61 8.18 -6.17
N SER A 52 -16.11 7.10 -6.79
CA SER A 52 -16.80 7.17 -8.09
C SER A 52 -18.04 8.06 -8.10
N SER A 53 -18.75 8.14 -6.97
CA SER A 53 -19.98 8.90 -6.81
C SER A 53 -19.68 10.34 -6.42
N LEU A 54 -18.77 10.53 -5.47
CA LEU A 54 -18.31 11.84 -5.00
C LEU A 54 -17.69 12.69 -6.12
N LYS A 55 -16.98 12.06 -7.06
CA LYS A 55 -16.41 12.73 -8.22
C LYS A 55 -17.43 13.45 -9.12
N LYS A 56 -18.71 13.08 -9.04
CA LYS A 56 -19.78 13.66 -9.87
C LYS A 56 -20.48 14.84 -9.20
N ARG A 57 -20.12 15.15 -7.95
CA ARG A 57 -20.76 16.20 -7.16
C ARG A 57 -19.95 17.50 -7.18
N ASP A 58 -20.64 18.62 -7.00
CA ASP A 58 -20.02 19.89 -6.65
C ASP A 58 -20.07 20.10 -5.13
N PHE A 59 -18.92 20.44 -4.53
CA PHE A 59 -18.77 20.60 -3.09
C PHE A 59 -18.78 22.08 -2.67
N GLY A 60 -19.01 22.99 -3.62
CA GLY A 60 -19.15 24.42 -3.38
C GLY A 60 -17.82 25.13 -3.20
N LYS A 61 -17.80 26.14 -2.32
CA LYS A 61 -16.62 26.98 -2.09
C LYS A 61 -15.71 26.37 -1.01
N PRO A 62 -14.39 26.62 -1.06
CA PRO A 62 -13.46 26.20 -0.01
C PRO A 62 -13.75 26.84 1.36
N PRO A 63 -13.19 26.30 2.46
CA PRO A 63 -12.28 25.14 2.52
C PRO A 63 -12.99 23.79 2.51
N HIS A 64 -12.27 22.76 2.05
CA HIS A 64 -12.75 21.38 2.04
C HIS A 64 -11.77 20.46 2.76
N THR A 65 -12.31 19.39 3.34
CA THR A 65 -11.56 18.30 3.95
C THR A 65 -12.03 16.98 3.36
N VAL A 66 -11.10 16.14 2.92
CA VAL A 66 -11.36 14.76 2.49
C VAL A 66 -10.91 13.80 3.58
N ILE A 67 -11.80 12.90 4.00
CA ILE A 67 -11.55 11.88 5.02
C ILE A 67 -11.71 10.52 4.35
N ILE A 68 -10.68 9.68 4.46
CA ILE A 68 -10.73 8.27 4.09
C ILE A 68 -10.79 7.46 5.38
N PRO A 69 -11.97 7.01 5.82
CA PRO A 69 -12.08 6.25 7.06
C PRO A 69 -11.50 4.84 6.90
N GLY A 70 -11.08 4.25 8.03
CA GLY A 70 -10.78 2.83 8.13
C GLY A 70 -12.06 2.01 8.33
N ARG A 71 -12.04 1.12 9.32
CA ARG A 71 -13.25 0.40 9.75
C ARG A 71 -14.14 1.32 10.57
N LEU A 72 -15.36 1.55 10.10
CA LEU A 72 -16.38 2.30 10.84
C LEU A 72 -17.13 1.39 11.80
N HIS A 73 -17.33 1.86 13.02
CA HIS A 73 -18.29 1.26 13.96
C HIS A 73 -19.72 1.56 13.49
N PHE A 74 -20.69 0.71 13.84
CA PHE A 74 -22.08 0.88 13.36
C PHE A 74 -22.66 2.26 13.71
N THR A 75 -22.34 2.77 14.89
CA THR A 75 -22.75 4.11 15.34
C THR A 75 -22.16 5.24 14.50
N GLU A 76 -20.93 5.07 14.00
CA GLU A 76 -20.31 6.06 13.11
C GLU A 76 -20.97 6.04 11.74
N SER A 77 -21.27 4.85 11.21
CA SER A 77 -22.03 4.68 9.98
C SER A 77 -23.42 5.31 10.07
N ASP A 78 -24.13 5.11 11.17
CA ASP A 78 -25.44 5.73 11.42
C ASP A 78 -25.33 7.25 11.55
N ALA A 79 -24.31 7.74 12.26
CA ALA A 79 -24.05 9.17 12.39
C ALA A 79 -23.83 9.84 11.02
N LEU A 80 -23.10 9.19 10.10
CA LEU A 80 -22.89 9.72 8.74
C LEU A 80 -24.19 9.85 7.95
N LYS A 81 -25.14 8.94 8.13
CA LYS A 81 -26.46 8.97 7.48
C LYS A 81 -27.36 10.07 8.03
N VAL A 82 -27.19 10.43 9.31
CA VAL A 82 -28.02 11.43 10.00
C VAL A 82 -27.43 12.84 9.88
N LEU A 83 -26.11 12.98 9.99
CA LEU A 83 -25.42 14.28 10.07
C LEU A 83 -25.05 14.86 8.70
N GLY A 84 -25.09 14.06 7.64
CA GLY A 84 -24.72 14.48 6.29
C GLY A 84 -25.50 13.72 5.22
N GLU A 85 -25.17 13.99 3.97
CA GLU A 85 -25.74 13.28 2.83
C GLU A 85 -24.90 12.04 2.49
N CYS A 86 -25.51 10.87 2.55
CA CYS A 86 -24.88 9.60 2.26
C CYS A 86 -25.34 9.10 0.87
N ILE A 87 -24.49 9.23 -0.15
CA ILE A 87 -24.81 8.84 -1.53
C ILE A 87 -24.75 7.32 -1.71
N ASP A 88 -23.75 6.69 -1.09
CA ASP A 88 -23.58 5.24 -1.06
C ASP A 88 -23.57 4.78 0.40
N GLU A 89 -24.02 3.55 0.66
CA GLU A 89 -23.94 2.93 1.98
C GLU A 89 -22.48 2.86 2.50
N PRO A 90 -22.21 3.22 3.77
CA PRO A 90 -20.89 3.10 4.37
C PRO A 90 -20.38 1.66 4.32
N PHE A 91 -19.12 1.48 3.94
CA PHE A 91 -18.49 0.17 3.94
C PHE A 91 -17.06 0.26 4.48
N ASP A 92 -16.55 -0.88 4.92
CA ASP A 92 -15.22 -0.98 5.52
C ASP A 92 -14.11 -1.00 4.45
N ASN A 93 -13.37 0.10 4.36
CA ASN A 93 -12.20 0.24 3.49
C ASN A 93 -11.05 -0.70 3.89
N ALA A 94 -10.94 -1.07 5.17
CA ALA A 94 -9.84 -1.89 5.68
C ALA A 94 -9.89 -3.34 5.17
N THR A 95 -11.07 -3.84 4.79
CA THR A 95 -11.25 -5.21 4.27
C THR A 95 -10.37 -5.54 3.07
N LYS A 96 -10.01 -4.54 2.25
CA LYS A 96 -9.17 -4.71 1.06
C LYS A 96 -7.71 -4.38 1.31
N THR A 97 -7.39 -3.81 2.47
CA THR A 97 -6.05 -3.32 2.79
C THR A 97 -5.20 -4.45 3.35
N ARG A 98 -4.01 -4.65 2.79
CA ARG A 98 -3.01 -5.60 3.31
C ARG A 98 -1.87 -4.83 3.99
N LYS A 99 -1.28 -5.42 5.03
CA LYS A 99 -0.07 -4.90 5.66
C LYS A 99 1.03 -4.70 4.62
N ILE A 100 1.77 -3.60 4.73
CA ILE A 100 2.88 -3.28 3.81
C ILE A 100 3.90 -4.42 3.81
N SER A 101 4.23 -4.95 4.99
CA SER A 101 5.18 -6.06 5.15
C SER A 101 4.76 -7.30 4.36
N ALA A 102 3.50 -7.71 4.45
CA ALA A 102 2.98 -8.83 3.67
C ALA A 102 3.10 -8.58 2.16
N GLN A 103 2.77 -7.38 1.68
CA GLN A 103 2.92 -7.01 0.27
C GLN A 103 4.38 -7.01 -0.19
N MET A 104 5.31 -6.58 0.68
CA MET A 104 6.75 -6.59 0.39
C MET A 104 7.28 -8.02 0.29
N ILE A 105 6.94 -8.90 1.24
CA ILE A 105 7.36 -10.30 1.21
C ILE A 105 6.78 -11.04 0.00
N GLU A 106 5.48 -10.86 -0.30
CA GLU A 106 4.83 -11.44 -1.49
C GLU A 106 5.53 -11.03 -2.80
N LYS A 107 6.16 -9.85 -2.84
CA LYS A 107 6.90 -9.34 -3.99
C LYS A 107 8.36 -9.80 -4.01
N TYR A 108 9.08 -9.63 -2.91
CA TYR A 108 10.53 -9.77 -2.88
C TYR A 108 10.99 -11.22 -2.73
N VAL A 109 10.26 -12.07 -2.01
CA VAL A 109 10.64 -13.49 -1.88
C VAL A 109 10.77 -14.18 -3.25
N PRO A 110 9.79 -14.08 -4.16
CA PRO A 110 9.94 -14.65 -5.51
C PRO A 110 11.11 -14.06 -6.29
N MET A 111 11.32 -12.74 -6.19
CA MET A 111 12.41 -12.05 -6.90
C MET A 111 13.80 -12.52 -6.43
N VAL A 112 13.99 -12.61 -5.10
CA VAL A 112 15.27 -13.06 -4.51
C VAL A 112 15.50 -14.53 -4.81
N ARG A 113 14.47 -15.39 -4.77
CA ARG A 113 14.58 -16.80 -5.19
C ARG A 113 15.02 -16.93 -6.65
N GLU A 114 14.38 -16.19 -7.55
CA GLU A 114 14.75 -16.17 -8.96
C GLU A 114 16.20 -15.68 -9.16
N ALA A 115 16.61 -14.64 -8.43
CA ALA A 115 17.97 -14.11 -8.47
C ALA A 115 19.00 -15.12 -7.92
N LEU A 116 18.63 -15.90 -6.89
CA LEU A 116 19.43 -16.95 -6.30
C LEU A 116 19.62 -18.12 -7.28
N GLU A 117 18.54 -18.59 -7.91
CA GLU A 117 18.56 -19.65 -8.93
C GLU A 117 19.43 -19.27 -10.13
N GLU A 118 19.42 -18.00 -10.55
CA GLU A 118 20.28 -17.49 -11.62
C GLU A 118 21.77 -17.47 -11.24
N VAL A 119 22.10 -17.16 -9.98
CA VAL A 119 23.49 -16.97 -9.56
C VAL A 119 24.15 -18.27 -9.10
N GLU A 120 23.38 -19.24 -8.61
CA GLU A 120 23.87 -20.53 -8.08
C GLU A 120 24.82 -21.28 -9.05
N PRO A 121 24.55 -21.40 -10.37
CA PRO A 121 25.41 -22.13 -11.29
C PRO A 121 26.83 -21.58 -11.41
N TYR A 122 27.04 -20.28 -11.17
CA TYR A 122 28.36 -19.63 -11.29
C TYR A 122 29.30 -19.95 -10.12
N TYR A 123 28.78 -20.48 -9.02
CA TYR A 123 29.50 -20.67 -7.76
C TYR A 123 29.40 -22.10 -7.22
N LYS A 124 28.66 -22.98 -7.88
CA LYS A 124 28.36 -24.35 -7.42
C LYS A 124 29.60 -25.18 -7.03
N ASP A 125 30.70 -25.02 -7.75
CA ASP A 125 31.94 -25.75 -7.54
C ASP A 125 32.88 -25.12 -6.49
N GLN A 126 32.52 -23.94 -5.96
CA GLN A 126 33.35 -23.17 -5.05
C GLN A 126 32.80 -23.29 -3.62
N LYS A 127 33.46 -24.11 -2.80
CA LYS A 127 33.03 -24.39 -1.40
C LYS A 127 32.84 -23.14 -0.54
N GLU A 128 33.65 -22.11 -0.79
CA GLU A 128 33.59 -20.84 -0.03
C GLU A 128 32.25 -20.11 -0.24
N TYR A 129 31.63 -20.26 -1.40
CA TYR A 129 30.38 -19.58 -1.75
C TYR A 129 29.14 -20.41 -1.45
N GLN A 130 29.28 -21.73 -1.23
CA GLN A 130 28.17 -22.60 -0.82
C GLN A 130 27.53 -22.12 0.48
N VAL A 131 28.34 -21.66 1.45
CA VAL A 131 27.85 -21.11 2.72
C VAL A 131 27.02 -19.83 2.50
N ILE A 132 27.41 -19.00 1.53
CA ILE A 132 26.69 -17.75 1.23
C ILE A 132 25.34 -18.06 0.58
N LEU A 133 25.34 -18.98 -0.40
CA LEU A 133 24.11 -19.43 -1.09
C LEU A 133 23.14 -20.09 -0.11
N GLU A 134 23.65 -20.96 0.78
CA GLU A 134 22.84 -21.60 1.82
C GLU A 134 22.24 -20.59 2.79
N ASN A 135 23.03 -19.62 3.26
CA ASN A 135 22.54 -18.56 4.14
C ASN A 135 21.49 -17.68 3.47
N ALA A 136 21.68 -17.32 2.19
CA ALA A 136 20.68 -16.56 1.45
C ALA A 136 19.34 -17.30 1.40
N GLU A 137 19.35 -18.60 1.09
CA GLU A 137 18.15 -19.43 1.07
C GLU A 137 17.53 -19.61 2.46
N LEU A 138 18.34 -19.69 3.53
CA LEU A 138 17.84 -19.72 4.90
C LEU A 138 17.14 -18.41 5.27
N TYR A 139 17.72 -17.26 4.92
CA TYR A 139 17.10 -15.96 5.17
C TYR A 139 15.78 -15.76 4.41
N VAL A 140 15.67 -16.27 3.18
CA VAL A 140 14.39 -16.27 2.44
C VAL A 140 13.32 -17.08 3.18
N ARG A 141 13.67 -18.29 3.62
CA ARG A 141 12.74 -19.16 4.38
C ARG A 141 12.35 -18.56 5.72
N ASP A 142 13.31 -17.96 6.42
CA ASP A 142 13.08 -17.24 7.66
C ASP A 142 12.14 -16.06 7.43
N ALA A 143 12.28 -15.31 6.32
CA ALA A 143 11.39 -14.21 6.01
C ALA A 143 9.92 -14.64 5.86
N GLU A 144 9.67 -15.76 5.17
CA GLU A 144 8.32 -16.34 5.05
C GLU A 144 7.78 -16.76 6.41
N LYS A 145 8.60 -17.49 7.19
CA LYS A 145 8.21 -17.99 8.52
C LYS A 145 7.91 -16.86 9.50
N PHE A 146 8.75 -15.83 9.54
CA PHE A 146 8.53 -14.67 10.39
C PHE A 146 7.25 -13.92 10.01
N LEU A 147 6.89 -13.87 8.73
CA LEU A 147 5.62 -13.29 8.31
C LEU A 147 4.43 -14.13 8.81
N GLU A 148 4.50 -15.45 8.70
CA GLU A 148 3.49 -16.38 9.22
C GLU A 148 3.31 -16.26 10.73
N ASP A 149 4.41 -16.09 11.46
CA ASP A 149 4.44 -15.89 12.92
C ASP A 149 4.02 -14.46 13.34
N GLY A 150 3.70 -13.59 12.38
CA GLY A 150 3.29 -12.19 12.62
C GLY A 150 4.44 -11.25 13.02
N GLN A 151 5.69 -11.68 12.86
CA GLN A 151 6.91 -10.90 13.09
C GLN A 151 7.28 -10.09 11.83
N ASP A 152 6.39 -9.18 11.45
CA ASP A 152 6.44 -8.42 10.21
C ASP A 152 7.80 -7.70 9.95
N GLU A 153 8.40 -7.10 10.98
CA GLU A 153 9.67 -6.38 10.87
C GLU A 153 10.85 -7.31 10.63
N VAL A 154 10.86 -8.46 11.32
CA VAL A 154 11.91 -9.47 11.20
C VAL A 154 11.83 -10.16 9.84
N ALA A 155 10.62 -10.34 9.31
CA ALA A 155 10.41 -10.82 7.95
C ALA A 155 11.05 -9.90 6.91
N ILE A 156 10.79 -8.59 6.99
CA ILE A 156 11.38 -7.59 6.08
C ILE A 156 12.91 -7.57 6.20
N LEU A 157 13.43 -7.62 7.43
CA LEU A 157 14.87 -7.62 7.66
C LEU A 157 15.53 -8.86 7.04
N SER A 158 14.93 -10.03 7.23
CA SER A 158 15.46 -11.30 6.72
C SER A 158 15.49 -11.33 5.19
N ILE A 159 14.43 -10.88 4.51
CA ILE A 159 14.45 -10.82 3.04
C ILE A 159 15.49 -9.81 2.53
N GLY A 160 15.70 -8.69 3.24
CA GLY A 160 16.73 -7.71 2.88
C GLY A 160 18.15 -8.24 3.01
N TYR A 161 18.41 -9.09 4.02
CA TYR A 161 19.69 -9.79 4.13
C TYR A 161 19.91 -10.78 3.00
N ALA A 162 18.89 -11.57 2.65
CA ALA A 162 18.96 -12.50 1.52
C ALA A 162 19.26 -11.76 0.21
N ASP A 163 18.51 -10.69 -0.08
CA ASP A 163 18.69 -9.84 -1.25
C ASP A 163 20.11 -9.29 -1.35
N GLY A 164 20.62 -8.70 -0.26
CA GLY A 164 21.97 -8.16 -0.22
C GLY A 164 23.07 -9.20 -0.45
N LEU A 165 22.90 -10.42 0.04
CA LEU A 165 23.84 -11.53 -0.22
C LEU A 165 23.81 -11.94 -1.70
N VAL A 166 22.61 -12.09 -2.27
CA VAL A 166 22.44 -12.50 -3.67
C VAL A 166 22.98 -11.42 -4.62
N ASP A 167 22.67 -10.16 -4.38
CA ASP A 167 23.16 -9.05 -5.20
C ASP A 167 24.69 -8.91 -5.14
N ALA A 168 25.31 -9.14 -3.98
CA ALA A 168 26.76 -9.17 -3.88
C ALA A 168 27.38 -10.26 -4.78
N LEU A 169 26.76 -11.44 -4.84
CA LEU A 169 27.21 -12.53 -5.72
C LEU A 169 27.00 -12.20 -7.21
N ARG A 170 25.88 -11.54 -7.55
CA ARG A 170 25.57 -11.09 -8.92
C ARG A 170 26.58 -10.06 -9.41
N LEU A 171 26.83 -9.02 -8.60
CA LEU A 171 27.78 -7.97 -8.91
C LEU A 171 29.20 -8.52 -9.13
N ALA A 172 29.61 -9.50 -8.32
CA ALA A 172 30.91 -10.16 -8.49
C ALA A 172 31.07 -10.93 -9.81
N LYS A 173 29.97 -11.25 -10.52
CA LYS A 173 29.96 -11.83 -11.88
C LYS A 173 29.63 -10.82 -12.98
N GLY A 174 29.50 -9.54 -12.65
CA GLY A 174 29.10 -8.51 -13.59
C GLY A 174 27.64 -8.62 -14.03
N LEU A 175 26.79 -9.27 -13.23
CA LEU A 175 25.34 -9.28 -13.42
C LEU A 175 24.74 -8.07 -12.70
N ASP A 176 23.73 -7.46 -13.30
CA ASP A 176 22.99 -6.37 -12.68
C ASP A 176 22.16 -6.89 -11.48
N PRO A 177 22.01 -6.08 -10.41
CA PRO A 177 21.05 -6.33 -9.33
C PRO A 177 19.63 -6.54 -9.87
N LYS A 178 18.83 -7.38 -9.22
CA LYS A 178 17.42 -7.61 -9.62
C LYS A 178 16.45 -6.58 -9.03
N MET A 179 16.88 -5.77 -8.06
CA MET A 179 16.09 -4.71 -7.43
C MET A 179 16.53 -3.29 -7.85
#